data_AF-A0A8C5XQB5-F1
#
_entry.id   AF-A0A8C5XQB5-F1
#
_cell.length_a   1.000
_cell.length_b   1.000
_cell.length_c   1.000
_cell.angle_alpha   90.00
_cell.angle_beta   90.00
_cell.angle_gamma   90.00
#
_symmetry.space_group_name_H-M   'P 1'
#
loop_
_entity.id
_entity.type
_entity.pdbx_description
1 polymer ?
#
loop_
_entity_poly.entity_id
_entity_poly.type
_entity_poly.pdbx_seq_one_letter_code
_entity_poly.pdbx_strand_id
1 'polypeptide(L)'
;MNIEKCLKSIKGSCHKFCIAVLKDVTYKELKNLLNSKSIMLIDVRETWEILEHGKIPGSVNIPLDEIGEALQMNPRDFKEKYDEVKPSKSDS
;
A
#
# COMPACT_ATOMS: atom_id res chain seq x y z
N MET A 1 -27.57 19.38 6.27
CA MET A 1 -27.07 19.68 4.91
C MET A 1 -26.83 18.34 4.23
N ASN A 2 -27.71 17.95 3.30
CA ASN A 2 -27.75 16.60 2.72
C ASN A 2 -26.60 16.36 1.75
N ILE A 3 -25.96 15.20 1.90
CA ILE A 3 -24.74 14.74 1.20
C ILE A 3 -24.98 14.59 -0.32
N GLU A 4 -26.24 14.52 -0.74
CA GLU A 4 -26.63 14.35 -2.14
C GLU A 4 -26.37 15.57 -3.05
N LYS A 5 -26.09 16.76 -2.50
CA LYS A 5 -25.83 17.95 -3.33
C LYS A 5 -24.42 18.00 -3.94
N CYS A 6 -23.48 17.16 -3.50
CA CYS A 6 -22.10 17.20 -4.01
C CYS A 6 -21.96 16.65 -5.45
N LEU A 7 -22.94 15.89 -5.95
CA LEU A 7 -22.84 15.19 -7.24
C LEU A 7 -23.18 16.03 -8.47
N LYS A 8 -23.58 17.30 -8.34
CA LYS A 8 -24.06 18.10 -9.48
C LYS A 8 -23.09 19.15 -10.03
N SER A 9 -21.86 19.21 -9.54
CA SER A 9 -20.90 20.24 -9.98
C SER A 9 -19.49 19.71 -10.21
N ILE A 10 -19.35 18.71 -11.08
CA ILE A 10 -18.05 18.30 -11.62
C ILE A 10 -18.18 18.15 -13.13
N LYS A 11 -18.30 19.28 -13.84
CA LYS A 11 -17.97 19.38 -15.26
C LYS A 11 -16.51 19.83 -15.33
N GLY A 12 -15.61 18.94 -15.74
CA GLY A 12 -14.23 19.26 -16.10
C GLY A 12 -13.18 18.50 -15.28
N SER A 13 -12.29 17.84 -16.02
CA SER A 13 -11.10 17.10 -15.56
C SER A 13 -11.35 15.76 -14.85
N CYS A 14 -10.87 14.68 -15.47
CA CYS A 14 -10.98 13.30 -15.01
C CYS A 14 -10.09 13.09 -13.77
N HIS A 15 -10.60 13.45 -12.61
CA HIS A 15 -10.09 12.97 -11.34
C HIS A 15 -10.90 11.73 -10.96
N LYS A 16 -10.41 10.57 -11.39
CA LYS A 16 -10.89 9.26 -10.92
C LYS A 16 -10.64 9.20 -9.42
N PHE A 17 -11.61 9.61 -8.62
CA PHE A 17 -11.59 9.31 -7.19
C PHE A 17 -11.88 7.82 -7.05
N CYS A 18 -10.82 7.03 -6.92
CA CYS A 18 -10.93 5.61 -6.60
C CYS A 18 -11.46 5.52 -5.17
N ILE A 19 -12.68 5.02 -4.99
CA ILE A 19 -13.14 4.60 -3.67
C ILE A 19 -12.37 3.31 -3.36
N ALA A 20 -11.26 3.44 -2.64
CA ALA A 20 -10.58 2.28 -2.09
C ALA A 20 -11.51 1.63 -1.07
N VAL A 21 -11.94 0.40 -1.35
CA VAL A 21 -12.69 -0.41 -0.39
C VAL A 21 -11.68 -0.81 0.69
N LEU A 22 -11.80 -0.20 1.87
CA LEU A 22 -11.04 -0.64 3.03
C LEU A 22 -11.53 -2.03 3.42
N LYS A 23 -10.62 -3.00 3.43
CA LYS A 23 -10.90 -4.39 3.79
C LYS A 23 -9.98 -4.79 4.93
N ASP A 24 -10.57 -5.06 6.08
CA ASP A 24 -9.84 -5.61 7.20
C ASP A 24 -9.47 -7.07 6.92
N VAL A 25 -8.31 -7.49 7.43
CA VAL A 25 -7.79 -8.84 7.25
C VAL A 25 -7.46 -9.41 8.62
N THR A 26 -7.97 -10.61 8.92
CA THR A 26 -7.64 -11.32 10.16
C THR A 26 -6.24 -11.94 10.09
N TYR A 27 -5.63 -12.25 11.24
CA TYR A 27 -4.33 -12.92 11.29
C TYR A 27 -4.28 -14.21 10.46
N LYS A 28 -5.34 -15.04 10.50
CA LYS A 28 -5.39 -16.31 9.76
C LYS A 28 -5.41 -16.07 8.25
N GLU A 29 -6.16 -15.09 7.80
CA GLU A 29 -6.20 -14.71 6.38
C GLU A 29 -4.87 -14.14 5.92
N LEU A 30 -4.28 -13.21 6.69
CA LEU A 30 -2.97 -12.65 6.38
C LEU A 30 -1.90 -13.75 6.26
N LYS A 31 -1.88 -14.68 7.22
CA LYS A 31 -0.96 -15.82 7.19
C LYS A 31 -1.15 -16.69 5.94
N ASN A 32 -2.39 -16.95 5.54
CA ASN A 32 -2.68 -17.70 4.32
C ASN A 32 -2.22 -16.95 3.06
N LEU A 33 -2.48 -15.64 2.98
CA LEU A 33 -2.10 -14.78 1.85
C LEU A 33 -0.57 -14.68 1.69
N LEU A 34 0.16 -14.60 2.81
CA LEU A 34 1.62 -14.64 2.81
C LEU A 34 2.15 -16.00 2.34
N ASN A 35 1.55 -17.10 2.81
CA ASN A 35 1.93 -18.45 2.38
C ASN A 35 1.66 -18.70 0.88
N SER A 36 0.57 -18.15 0.35
CA SER A 36 0.23 -18.23 -1.09
C SER A 36 0.99 -17.24 -1.96
N LYS A 37 1.78 -16.33 -1.37
CA LYS A 37 2.49 -15.24 -2.06
C LYS A 37 1.58 -14.43 -2.98
N SER A 38 0.32 -14.26 -2.59
CA SER A 38 -0.71 -13.58 -3.39
C SER A 38 -0.85 -12.10 -3.06
N ILE A 39 -0.08 -11.61 -2.08
CA ILE A 39 -0.07 -10.22 -1.65
C ILE A 39 1.36 -9.71 -1.53
N MET A 40 1.50 -8.39 -1.59
CA MET A 40 2.65 -7.68 -1.04
C MET A 40 2.26 -7.13 0.33
N LEU A 41 2.97 -7.53 1.38
CA LEU A 41 2.79 -6.96 2.72
C LEU A 41 3.80 -5.83 2.93
N ILE A 42 3.30 -4.60 3.04
CA ILE A 42 4.12 -3.42 3.33
C ILE A 42 4.11 -3.16 4.84
N ASP A 43 5.28 -3.27 5.46
CA ASP A 43 5.53 -3.00 6.87
C ASP A 43 6.00 -1.55 7.04
N VAL A 44 5.11 -0.69 7.54
CA VAL A 44 5.32 0.76 7.63
C VAL A 44 6.03 1.23 8.91
N ARG A 45 6.55 0.29 9.70
CA ARG A 45 7.33 0.58 10.90
C ARG A 45 8.68 1.22 10.57
N GLU A 46 9.29 1.82 11.57
CA GLU A 46 10.64 2.36 11.47
C GLU A 46 11.67 1.24 11.34
N THR A 47 12.77 1.49 10.64
CA THR A 47 13.80 0.47 10.40
C THR A 47 14.44 -0.04 11.71
N TRP A 48 14.55 0.80 12.74
CA TRP A 48 15.11 0.37 14.03
C TRP A 48 14.23 -0.68 14.72
N GLU A 49 12.89 -0.58 14.60
CA GLU A 49 11.96 -1.56 15.16
C GLU A 49 12.15 -2.94 14.51
N ILE A 50 12.46 -2.94 13.21
CA ILE A 50 12.76 -4.16 12.45
C ILE A 50 14.07 -4.80 12.91
N LEU A 51 15.10 -3.99 13.15
CA LEU A 51 16.41 -4.47 13.60
C LEU A 51 16.34 -5.05 15.02
N GLU A 52 15.51 -4.47 15.89
CA GLU A 52 15.38 -4.90 17.28
C GLU A 52 14.39 -6.06 17.46
N HIS A 53 13.21 -5.98 16.84
CA HIS A 53 12.11 -6.93 17.09
C HIS A 53 11.87 -7.92 15.94
N GLY A 54 12.55 -7.71 14.80
CA GLY A 54 12.39 -8.50 13.60
C GLY A 54 11.27 -8.00 12.67
N LYS A 55 11.27 -8.55 11.45
CA LYS A 55 10.22 -8.35 10.45
C LYS A 55 9.34 -9.57 10.27
N ILE A 56 8.12 -9.33 9.80
CA ILE A 56 7.24 -10.40 9.33
C ILE A 56 7.89 -11.05 8.09
N PRO A 57 8.06 -12.38 8.06
CA PRO A 57 8.60 -13.05 6.87
C PRO A 57 7.74 -12.77 5.63
N GLY A 58 8.40 -12.36 4.54
CA GLY A 58 7.72 -11.99 3.29
C GLY A 58 7.21 -10.54 3.24
N SER A 59 7.42 -9.73 4.28
CA SER A 59 7.15 -8.29 4.21
C SER A 59 8.32 -7.48 3.63
N VAL A 60 7.96 -6.36 3.01
CA VAL A 60 8.85 -5.27 2.62
C VAL A 60 8.69 -4.12 3.61
N ASN A 61 9.81 -3.64 4.16
CA ASN A 61 9.76 -2.47 5.04
C ASN A 61 9.84 -1.20 4.20
N ILE A 62 8.80 -0.38 4.29
CA ILE A 62 8.73 0.96 3.69
C ILE A 62 8.19 1.88 4.78
N PRO A 63 9.08 2.54 5.54
CA PRO A 63 8.68 3.41 6.65
C PRO A 63 7.60 4.43 6.25
N LEU A 64 6.74 4.78 7.20
CA LEU A 64 5.56 5.61 6.96
C LEU A 64 5.91 7.00 6.40
N ASP A 65 7.05 7.56 6.78
CA ASP A 65 7.57 8.83 6.28
C ASP A 65 8.03 8.74 4.81
N GLU A 66 8.56 7.59 4.39
CA GLU A 66 9.02 7.36 3.01
C GLU A 66 7.90 6.90 2.05
N ILE A 67 6.80 6.33 2.56
CA ILE A 67 5.84 5.58 1.73
C ILE A 67 5.22 6.40 0.60
N GLY A 68 4.98 7.69 0.85
CA GLY A 68 4.42 8.60 -0.14
C GLY A 68 5.34 8.77 -1.35
N GLU A 69 6.64 8.91 -1.11
CA GLU A 69 7.66 9.01 -2.17
C GLU A 69 7.89 7.66 -2.83
N ALA A 70 8.02 6.59 -2.04
CA ALA A 70 8.24 5.23 -2.51
C ALA A 70 7.20 4.81 -3.57
N LEU A 71 5.92 5.03 -3.29
CA LEU A 71 4.84 4.69 -4.23
C LEU A 71 4.79 5.58 -5.48
N GLN A 72 5.55 6.69 -5.52
CA GLN A 72 5.70 7.56 -6.68
C GLN A 72 6.99 7.32 -7.47
N MET A 73 8.01 6.69 -6.88
CA MET A 73 9.28 6.35 -7.55
C MET A 73 9.06 5.58 -8.85
N ASN A 74 9.96 5.68 -9.82
CA ASN A 74 9.88 4.78 -10.97
C ASN A 74 10.17 3.32 -10.53
N PRO A 75 9.70 2.30 -11.28
CA PRO A 75 9.83 0.91 -10.86
C PRO A 75 11.27 0.42 -10.67
N ARG A 76 12.23 1.00 -11.40
CA ARG A 76 13.65 0.63 -11.30
C ARG A 76 14.22 1.07 -9.97
N ASP A 77 14.05 2.34 -9.62
CA ASP A 77 14.59 2.90 -8.38
C ASP A 77 13.90 2.28 -7.15
N PHE A 78 12.60 1.95 -7.24
CA PHE A 78 11.89 1.22 -6.19
C PHE A 78 12.50 -0.17 -5.96
N LYS A 79 12.76 -0.93 -7.04
CA LYS A 79 13.37 -2.26 -6.96
C LYS A 79 14.81 -2.19 -6.43
N GLU A 80 15.56 -1.15 -6.77
CA GLU A 80 16.90 -0.94 -6.24
C GLU A 80 16.89 -0.62 -4.74
N LYS A 81 15.96 0.24 -4.28
CA LYS A 81 15.89 0.66 -2.87
C LYS A 81 15.31 -0.41 -1.94
N TYR A 82 14.22 -1.07 -2.34
CA TYR A 82 13.46 -1.97 -1.47
C TYR A 82 13.63 -3.45 -1.79
N ASP A 83 14.41 -3.78 -2.83
CA ASP A 83 14.57 -5.13 -3.37
C ASP A 83 13.24 -5.84 -3.69
N GLU A 84 12.21 -5.07 -4.05
CA GLU A 84 10.89 -5.60 -4.42
C GLU A 84 10.32 -4.95 -5.68
N VAL A 85 9.41 -5.63 -6.36
CA VAL A 85 8.75 -5.06 -7.54
C VAL A 85 7.72 -4.03 -7.09
N LYS A 86 7.77 -2.81 -7.66
CA LYS A 86 6.82 -1.76 -7.32
C LYS A 86 5.36 -2.21 -7.55
N PRO A 87 4.46 -2.07 -6.57
CA PRO A 87 3.06 -2.43 -6.73
C PRO A 87 2.34 -1.51 -7.74
N SER A 88 1.38 -2.09 -8.46
CA SER A 88 0.52 -1.40 -9.42
C SER A 88 -0.66 -0.72 -8.74
N LYS A 89 -1.20 0.32 -9.37
CA LYS A 89 -2.46 0.98 -8.94
C LYS A 89 -3.70 0.09 -9.07
N SER A 90 -3.58 -1.02 -9.79
CA SER A 90 -4.64 -2.02 -9.95
C SER A 90 -4.57 -3.15 -8.91
N ASP A 91 -3.50 -3.21 -8.12
CA ASP A 91 -3.37 -4.21 -7.07
C ASP A 91 -4.36 -3.86 -5.96
N SER A 92 -5.30 -4.77 -5.69
CA SER A 92 -6.46 -4.59 -4.81
C SER A 92 -6.45 -5.61 -3.68
#